data_AF-A0A3A9A9F9-F1
#
_entry.id   AF-A0A3A9A9F9-F1
#
_cell.length_a   1.000
_cell.length_b   1.000
_cell.length_c   1.000
_cell.angle_alpha   90.00
_cell.angle_beta   90.00
_cell.angle_gamma   90.00
#
_symmetry.space_group_name_H-M   'P 1'
#
loop_
_entity.id
_entity.type
_entity.pdbx_description
1 polymer ?
#
loop_
_entity_poly.entity_id
_entity_poly.type
_entity_poly.pdbx_seq_one_letter_code
_entity_poly.pdbx_strand_id
1 'polypeptide(L)'
;MSLTDEDINKILMRESYDYVDGISNYYSYFNKLIEEYGYNPKALLLYLDTLKTFEAIEDMCHLLGELVDYARMMNTISPKFDKYPQNFLTTHKIACRNYNRLKKEFSEETFRTRINKKLEYSFGEYQFIYPDSTQDIKDEAVSQNNCVASYIDKVIDGECHIMFLRKKSNPKESLVTIEIRNNHIVQARRRFNDPVTPEDQEAIDKWNKKFADKERKAA
;
A
#
# COMPACT_ATOMS: atom_id res chain seq x y z
N MET A 1 -28.78 17.60 -5.66
CA MET A 1 -27.62 18.35 -5.16
C MET A 1 -27.97 18.74 -3.74
N SER A 2 -27.29 18.11 -2.79
CA SER A 2 -27.42 18.28 -1.34
C SER A 2 -26.50 19.37 -0.81
N LEU A 3 -25.47 19.78 -1.56
CA LEU A 3 -24.67 20.96 -1.25
C LEU A 3 -25.52 22.24 -1.35
N THR A 4 -25.44 23.05 -0.31
CA THR A 4 -26.04 24.39 -0.23
C THR A 4 -25.06 25.46 -0.71
N ASP A 5 -25.54 26.69 -0.91
CA ASP A 5 -24.66 27.84 -1.22
C ASP A 5 -23.64 28.10 -0.10
N GLU A 6 -24.02 27.85 1.16
CA GLU A 6 -23.12 27.94 2.31
C GLU A 6 -22.01 26.88 2.23
N ASP A 7 -22.35 25.64 1.84
CA ASP A 7 -21.39 24.56 1.65
C ASP A 7 -20.40 24.91 0.54
N ILE A 8 -20.87 25.43 -0.60
CA ILE A 8 -20.02 25.86 -1.71
C ILE A 8 -19.05 26.96 -1.24
N ASN A 9 -19.54 27.94 -0.49
CA ASN A 9 -18.69 29.00 0.06
C ASN A 9 -17.60 28.43 0.99
N LYS A 10 -17.97 27.53 1.91
CA LYS A 10 -17.00 26.83 2.78
C LYS A 10 -15.96 26.07 1.96
N ILE A 11 -16.38 25.38 0.89
CA ILE A 11 -15.47 24.61 0.04
C ILE A 11 -14.43 25.51 -0.63
N LEU A 12 -14.88 26.61 -1.24
CA LEU A 12 -14.02 27.49 -2.04
C LEU A 12 -13.11 28.37 -1.17
N MET A 13 -13.59 28.80 0.00
CA MET A 13 -12.87 29.71 0.90
C MET A 13 -12.03 28.99 1.97
N ARG A 14 -12.05 27.64 2.01
CA ARG A 14 -11.26 26.90 3.00
C ARG A 14 -9.77 26.97 2.65
N GLU A 15 -9.06 27.79 3.40
CA GLU A 15 -7.62 27.99 3.28
C GLU A 15 -6.86 27.49 4.51
N SER A 16 -5.59 27.18 4.34
CA SER A 16 -4.59 26.97 5.41
C SER A 16 -3.24 27.51 4.94
N TYR A 17 -2.27 27.50 5.85
CA TYR A 17 -0.89 27.83 5.54
C TYR A 17 0.04 26.72 6.00
N ASP A 18 1.19 26.61 5.35
CA ASP A 18 2.35 25.85 5.86
C ASP A 18 3.59 26.76 5.91
N TYR A 19 4.59 26.33 6.68
CA TYR A 19 5.89 27.00 6.77
C TYR A 19 6.95 26.14 6.12
N VAL A 20 7.57 26.67 5.07
CA VAL A 20 8.70 26.04 4.37
C VAL A 20 9.84 27.05 4.35
N ASP A 21 10.99 26.68 4.91
CA ASP A 21 12.19 27.52 4.99
C ASP A 21 11.96 28.92 5.59
N GLY A 22 11.04 29.03 6.56
CA GLY A 22 10.69 30.29 7.22
C GLY A 22 9.72 31.18 6.42
N ILE A 23 9.20 30.71 5.29
CA ILE A 23 8.20 31.40 4.47
C ILE A 23 6.83 30.73 4.68
N SER A 24 5.80 31.55 4.92
CA SER A 24 4.41 31.10 5.02
C SER A 24 3.80 30.99 3.62
N ASN A 25 3.40 29.78 3.21
CA ASN A 25 2.68 29.58 1.95
C ASN A 25 1.21 29.29 2.24
N TYR A 26 0.34 30.17 1.77
CA TYR A 26 -1.12 29.98 1.86
C TYR A 26 -1.60 29.09 0.71
N TYR A 27 -2.54 28.20 1.01
CA TYR A 27 -3.19 27.37 0.00
C TYR A 27 -4.67 27.17 0.31
N SER A 28 -5.47 27.11 -0.75
CA SER A 28 -6.85 26.62 -0.70
C SER A 28 -6.85 25.09 -0.78
N TYR A 29 -7.62 24.42 0.07
CA TYR A 29 -7.72 22.95 0.04
C TYR A 29 -8.31 22.45 -1.28
N PHE A 30 -9.32 23.15 -1.80
CA PHE A 30 -9.96 22.81 -3.06
C PHE A 30 -8.99 22.93 -4.24
N ASN A 31 -8.25 24.05 -4.31
CA ASN A 31 -7.24 24.23 -5.36
C ASN A 31 -6.07 23.26 -5.20
N LYS A 32 -5.65 22.95 -3.96
CA LYS A 32 -4.60 21.95 -3.70
C LYS A 32 -4.96 20.58 -4.25
N LEU A 33 -6.20 20.13 -4.07
CA LEU A 33 -6.70 18.87 -4.67
C LEU A 33 -6.59 18.90 -6.20
N ILE A 34 -6.93 20.02 -6.83
CA ILE A 34 -6.91 20.15 -8.30
C ILE A 34 -5.47 20.23 -8.83
N GLU A 35 -4.68 21.15 -8.29
CA GLU A 35 -3.38 21.55 -8.83
C GLU A 35 -2.27 20.56 -8.48
N GLU A 36 -2.23 20.07 -7.23
CA GLU A 36 -1.17 19.16 -6.78
C GLU A 36 -1.54 17.70 -6.97
N TYR A 37 -2.82 17.36 -6.77
CA TYR A 37 -3.28 15.96 -6.80
C TYR A 37 -4.09 15.62 -8.05
N GLY A 38 -4.32 16.56 -8.97
CA GLY A 38 -4.93 16.30 -10.27
C GLY A 38 -6.41 15.95 -10.22
N TYR A 39 -7.17 16.46 -9.25
CA TYR A 39 -8.61 16.33 -9.23
C TYR A 39 -9.25 17.20 -10.32
N ASN A 40 -10.37 16.74 -10.88
CA ASN A 40 -11.15 17.55 -11.81
C ASN A 40 -12.12 18.42 -10.99
N PRO A 41 -12.16 19.75 -11.19
CA PRO A 41 -12.96 20.65 -10.34
C PRO A 41 -14.45 20.29 -10.28
N LYS A 42 -15.05 20.00 -11.46
CA LYS A 42 -16.47 19.65 -11.55
C LYS A 42 -16.75 18.28 -10.91
N ALA A 43 -15.91 17.28 -11.18
CA ALA A 43 -16.06 15.96 -10.59
C ALA A 43 -15.86 15.99 -9.07
N LEU A 44 -14.94 16.81 -8.56
CA LEU A 44 -14.73 17.00 -7.13
C LEU A 44 -15.97 17.58 -6.44
N LEU A 45 -16.61 18.61 -7.00
CA LEU A 45 -17.85 19.14 -6.44
C LEU A 45 -18.99 18.11 -6.43
N LEU A 46 -19.16 17.34 -7.51
CA LEU A 46 -20.15 16.27 -7.57
C LEU A 46 -19.86 15.14 -6.57
N TYR A 47 -18.58 14.87 -6.35
CA TYR A 47 -18.15 13.87 -5.38
C TYR A 47 -18.39 14.34 -3.94
N LEU A 48 -18.09 15.60 -3.61
CA LEU A 48 -18.44 16.20 -2.31
C LEU A 48 -19.96 16.15 -2.05
N ASP A 49 -20.78 16.43 -3.07
CA ASP A 49 -22.24 16.30 -3.00
C ASP A 49 -22.69 14.86 -2.71
N THR A 50 -22.01 13.90 -3.36
CA THR A 50 -22.22 12.47 -3.15
C THR A 50 -21.89 12.08 -1.71
N LEU A 51 -20.74 12.51 -1.18
CA LEU A 51 -20.32 12.20 0.19
C LEU A 51 -21.23 12.82 1.24
N LYS A 52 -21.64 14.08 1.06
CA LYS A 52 -22.64 14.72 1.93
C LYS A 52 -23.94 13.91 1.98
N THR A 53 -24.40 13.44 0.83
CA THR A 53 -25.67 12.71 0.71
C THR A 53 -25.59 11.29 1.27
N PHE A 54 -24.59 10.52 0.85
CA PHE A 54 -24.55 9.07 1.08
C PHE A 54 -23.70 8.66 2.29
N GLU A 55 -22.75 9.50 2.71
CA GLU A 55 -21.94 9.28 3.92
C GLU A 55 -22.34 10.23 5.07
N ALA A 56 -23.42 11.02 4.88
CA ALA A 56 -24.01 11.92 5.88
C ALA A 56 -22.99 12.90 6.50
N ILE A 57 -22.08 13.42 5.68
CA ILE A 57 -21.03 14.34 6.11
C ILE A 57 -21.54 15.78 6.01
N GLU A 58 -21.72 16.45 7.16
CA GLU A 58 -22.22 17.83 7.19
C GLU A 58 -21.11 18.89 7.22
N ASP A 59 -19.95 18.56 7.78
CA ASP A 59 -18.82 19.50 7.88
C ASP A 59 -17.92 19.44 6.63
N MET A 60 -18.17 20.36 5.69
CA MET A 60 -17.39 20.46 4.45
C MET A 60 -15.92 20.88 4.69
N CYS A 61 -15.64 21.65 5.73
CA CYS A 61 -14.28 22.07 6.06
C CYS A 61 -13.46 20.87 6.56
N HIS A 62 -14.05 20.04 7.42
CA HIS A 62 -13.44 18.79 7.86
C HIS A 62 -13.26 17.83 6.69
N LEU A 63 -14.29 17.64 5.86
CA LEU A 63 -14.23 16.75 4.70
C LEU A 63 -13.10 17.11 3.72
N LEU A 64 -12.91 18.39 3.42
CA LEU A 64 -11.79 18.83 2.58
C LEU A 64 -10.43 18.52 3.20
N GLY A 65 -10.31 18.63 4.53
CA GLY A 65 -9.12 18.23 5.27
C GLY A 65 -8.81 16.75 5.09
N GLU A 66 -9.82 15.89 5.30
CA GLU A 66 -9.69 14.44 5.14
C GLU A 66 -9.35 14.07 3.69
N LEU A 67 -9.92 14.75 2.69
CA LEU A 67 -9.62 14.51 1.28
C LEU A 67 -8.20 14.88 0.90
N VAL A 68 -7.70 16.03 1.38
CA VAL A 68 -6.29 16.42 1.17
C VAL A 68 -5.35 15.44 1.87
N ASP A 69 -5.69 15.01 3.09
CA ASP A 69 -4.90 14.00 3.81
C ASP A 69 -4.85 12.67 3.05
N TYR A 70 -6.02 12.17 2.62
CA TYR A 70 -6.13 10.99 1.77
C TYR A 70 -5.29 11.12 0.50
N ALA A 71 -5.46 12.20 -0.26
CA ALA A 71 -4.74 12.44 -1.50
C ALA A 71 -3.22 12.47 -1.27
N ARG A 72 -2.75 13.16 -0.23
CA ARG A 72 -1.34 13.20 0.15
C ARG A 72 -0.76 11.82 0.44
N MET A 73 -1.46 11.03 1.28
CA MET A 73 -1.00 9.68 1.65
C MET A 73 -0.97 8.75 0.43
N MET A 74 -2.04 8.77 -0.37
CA MET A 74 -2.14 7.92 -1.54
C MET A 74 -1.13 8.32 -2.61
N ASN A 75 -0.93 9.62 -2.85
CA ASN A 75 0.07 10.11 -3.81
C ASN A 75 1.51 9.75 -3.40
N THR A 76 1.78 9.64 -2.08
CA THR A 76 3.08 9.15 -1.57
C THR A 76 3.31 7.67 -1.94
N ILE A 77 2.25 6.86 -1.94
CA ILE A 77 2.32 5.43 -2.28
C ILE A 77 2.34 5.28 -3.81
N SER A 78 1.40 5.89 -4.51
CA SER A 78 1.35 5.87 -5.97
C SER A 78 0.67 7.13 -6.50
N PRO A 79 1.25 7.82 -7.50
CA PRO A 79 0.59 8.98 -8.12
C PRO A 79 -0.69 8.59 -8.89
N LYS A 80 -0.86 7.29 -9.21
CA LYS A 80 -2.06 6.75 -9.84
C LYS A 80 -2.94 6.10 -8.77
N PHE A 81 -3.63 6.91 -7.99
CA PHE A 81 -4.61 6.47 -6.99
C PHE A 81 -6.03 6.88 -7.37
N ASP A 82 -7.01 6.19 -6.77
CA ASP A 82 -8.43 6.51 -6.93
C ASP A 82 -8.79 7.78 -6.15
N LYS A 83 -9.21 8.80 -6.88
CA LYS A 83 -9.56 10.13 -6.37
C LYS A 83 -11.00 10.21 -5.87
N TYR A 84 -11.87 9.31 -6.31
CA TYR A 84 -13.30 9.36 -6.02
C TYR A 84 -13.79 8.00 -5.49
N PRO A 85 -13.19 7.48 -4.40
CA PRO A 85 -13.58 6.18 -3.87
C PRO A 85 -15.03 6.17 -3.42
N GLN A 86 -15.76 5.11 -3.75
CA GLN A 86 -17.19 5.01 -3.45
C GLN A 86 -17.53 5.08 -1.95
N ASN A 87 -16.66 4.52 -1.10
CA ASN A 87 -16.79 4.53 0.36
C ASN A 87 -15.59 5.27 0.94
N PHE A 88 -15.63 6.60 0.94
CA PHE A 88 -14.53 7.48 1.29
C PHE A 88 -14.05 7.27 2.72
N LEU A 89 -14.93 7.34 3.72
CA LEU A 89 -14.52 7.24 5.13
C LEU A 89 -13.83 5.91 5.45
N THR A 90 -14.28 4.83 4.83
CA THR A 90 -13.65 3.51 4.98
C THR A 90 -12.31 3.46 4.25
N THR A 91 -12.26 3.95 3.02
CA THR A 91 -11.05 3.99 2.20
C THR A 91 -9.96 4.85 2.84
N HIS A 92 -10.31 6.02 3.35
CA HIS A 92 -9.40 6.93 4.04
C HIS A 92 -8.83 6.31 5.32
N LYS A 93 -9.66 5.67 6.17
CA LYS A 93 -9.17 4.92 7.35
C LYS A 93 -8.18 3.81 6.97
N ILE A 94 -8.45 3.07 5.89
CA ILE A 94 -7.53 2.04 5.38
C ILE A 94 -6.21 2.69 4.90
N ALA A 95 -6.30 3.81 4.19
CA ALA A 95 -5.13 4.56 3.73
C ALA A 95 -4.28 5.06 4.90
N CYS A 96 -4.88 5.67 5.94
CA CYS A 96 -4.18 6.07 7.17
C CYS A 96 -3.41 4.91 7.79
N ARG A 97 -4.08 3.76 7.95
CA ARG A 97 -3.47 2.57 8.53
C ARG A 97 -2.29 2.08 7.71
N ASN A 98 -2.43 2.02 6.39
CA ASN A 98 -1.38 1.54 5.48
C ASN A 98 -0.19 2.50 5.45
N TYR A 99 -0.45 3.81 5.38
CA TYR A 99 0.56 4.85 5.41
C TYR A 99 1.36 4.84 6.71
N ASN A 100 0.70 4.70 7.86
CA ASN A 100 1.37 4.60 9.16
C ASN A 100 2.25 3.35 9.26
N ARG A 101 1.83 2.22 8.65
CA ARG A 101 2.65 1.00 8.58
C ARG A 101 3.90 1.19 7.72
N LEU A 102 3.80 1.92 6.61
CA LEU A 102 4.96 2.25 5.76
C LEU A 102 5.95 3.17 6.49
N LYS A 103 5.44 4.13 7.27
CA LYS A 103 6.24 5.05 8.08
C LYS A 103 6.92 4.40 9.28
N LYS A 104 6.37 3.30 9.80
CA LYS A 104 6.94 2.62 10.97
C LYS A 104 8.40 2.23 10.69
N GLU A 105 9.29 2.63 11.58
CA GLU A 105 10.69 2.22 11.55
C GLU A 105 10.86 0.86 12.23
N PHE A 106 11.78 0.07 11.71
CA PHE A 106 12.06 -1.28 12.19
C PHE A 106 13.56 -1.46 12.39
N SER A 107 13.94 -2.34 13.33
CA SER A 107 15.34 -2.70 13.54
C SER A 107 15.84 -3.57 12.37
N GLU A 108 16.65 -2.98 11.50
CA GLU A 108 17.31 -3.71 10.41
C GLU A 108 18.27 -4.79 10.93
N GLU A 109 18.89 -4.57 12.08
CA GLU A 109 19.75 -5.57 12.72
C GLU A 109 18.93 -6.81 13.08
N THR A 110 17.78 -6.62 13.74
CA THR A 110 16.90 -7.74 14.12
C THR A 110 16.35 -8.42 12.88
N PHE A 111 15.93 -7.67 11.86
CA PHE A 111 15.48 -8.24 10.59
C PHE A 111 16.55 -9.11 9.92
N ARG A 112 17.82 -8.66 9.90
CA ARG A 112 18.93 -9.43 9.33
C ARG A 112 19.13 -10.78 9.99
N THR A 113 18.88 -10.90 11.30
CA THR A 113 18.94 -12.21 12.00
C THR A 113 17.89 -13.21 11.51
N ARG A 114 16.83 -12.73 10.85
CA ARG A 114 15.72 -13.54 10.32
C ARG A 114 15.90 -13.94 8.87
N ILE A 115 16.84 -13.31 8.15
CA ILE A 115 17.12 -13.62 6.75
C ILE A 115 17.58 -15.07 6.63
N ASN A 116 16.86 -15.85 5.82
CA ASN A 116 17.20 -17.24 5.56
C ASN A 116 17.34 -17.48 4.05
N LYS A 117 18.53 -17.17 3.51
CA LYS A 117 18.85 -17.37 2.10
C LYS A 117 18.75 -18.83 1.64
N LYS A 118 18.65 -19.81 2.54
CA LYS A 118 18.40 -21.22 2.17
C LYS A 118 16.99 -21.46 1.61
N LEU A 119 16.07 -20.52 1.83
CA LEU A 119 14.72 -20.53 1.27
C LEU A 119 14.69 -20.04 -0.19
N GLU A 120 15.75 -19.38 -0.65
CA GLU A 120 15.87 -18.96 -2.04
C GLU A 120 15.98 -20.19 -2.96
N TYR A 121 15.26 -20.12 -4.08
CA TYR A 121 15.18 -21.22 -5.03
C TYR A 121 14.88 -20.67 -6.43
N SER A 122 15.32 -21.39 -7.45
CA SER A 122 15.08 -21.04 -8.85
C SER A 122 14.47 -22.24 -9.57
N PHE A 123 13.44 -21.99 -10.37
CA PHE A 123 12.76 -23.02 -11.17
C PHE A 123 12.29 -22.40 -12.50
N GLY A 124 12.66 -23.01 -13.62
CA GLY A 124 12.35 -22.47 -14.95
C GLY A 124 12.81 -21.02 -15.10
N GLU A 125 11.90 -20.16 -15.53
CA GLU A 125 12.10 -18.71 -15.68
C GLU A 125 11.89 -17.91 -14.38
N TYR A 126 11.64 -18.60 -13.25
CA TYR A 126 11.31 -17.96 -11.97
C TYR A 126 12.42 -18.11 -10.93
N GLN A 127 12.48 -17.14 -10.02
CA GLN A 127 13.33 -17.16 -8.84
C GLN A 127 12.60 -16.61 -7.62
N PHE A 128 12.85 -17.24 -6.47
CA PHE A 128 12.37 -16.86 -5.16
C PHE A 128 13.52 -16.14 -4.44
N ILE A 129 13.32 -14.86 -4.16
CA ILE A 129 14.30 -13.97 -3.55
C ILE A 129 13.83 -13.60 -2.14
N TYR A 130 14.75 -13.66 -1.19
CA TYR A 130 14.49 -13.19 0.17
C TYR A 130 14.89 -11.70 0.27
N PRO A 131 14.03 -10.80 0.79
CA PRO A 131 14.35 -9.38 0.97
C PRO A 131 15.61 -9.17 1.83
N ASP A 132 16.45 -8.21 1.47
CA ASP A 132 17.70 -7.92 2.19
C ASP A 132 17.52 -6.92 3.33
N SER A 133 16.39 -6.20 3.34
CA SER A 133 16.03 -5.18 4.34
C SER A 133 14.53 -5.11 4.58
N THR A 134 14.11 -4.41 5.65
CA THR A 134 12.68 -4.10 5.84
C THR A 134 12.17 -3.12 4.78
N GLN A 135 13.05 -2.27 4.25
CA GLN A 135 12.71 -1.35 3.17
C GLN A 135 12.30 -2.09 1.89
N ASP A 136 12.93 -3.22 1.55
CA ASP A 136 12.52 -4.02 0.38
C ASP A 136 11.07 -4.51 0.50
N ILE A 137 10.61 -4.85 1.71
CA ILE A 137 9.21 -5.26 1.98
C ILE A 137 8.26 -4.06 1.84
N LYS A 138 8.69 -2.86 2.28
CA LYS A 138 7.91 -1.63 2.11
C LYS A 138 7.78 -1.25 0.64
N ASP A 139 8.88 -1.32 -0.11
CA ASP A 139 8.91 -1.04 -1.54
C ASP A 139 8.05 -2.04 -2.32
N GLU A 140 8.09 -3.33 -1.95
CA GLU A 140 7.18 -4.33 -2.50
C GLU A 140 5.71 -4.00 -2.19
N ALA A 141 5.39 -3.60 -0.96
CA ALA A 141 4.02 -3.23 -0.57
C ALA A 141 3.47 -2.07 -1.43
N VAL A 142 4.32 -1.08 -1.69
CA VAL A 142 4.01 0.08 -2.53
C VAL A 142 3.80 -0.36 -3.99
N SER A 143 4.78 -1.07 -4.56
CA SER A 143 4.74 -1.56 -5.94
C SER A 143 3.50 -2.43 -6.21
N GLN A 144 3.23 -3.36 -5.30
CA GLN A 144 2.12 -4.30 -5.41
C GLN A 144 0.77 -3.72 -4.95
N ASN A 145 0.74 -2.51 -4.39
CA ASN A 145 -0.46 -1.92 -3.79
C ASN A 145 -1.15 -2.89 -2.80
N ASN A 146 -0.36 -3.53 -1.94
CA ASN A 146 -0.84 -4.51 -0.98
C ASN A 146 -0.39 -4.15 0.46
N CYS A 147 -0.80 -4.97 1.43
CA CYS A 147 -0.56 -4.70 2.85
C CYS A 147 0.66 -5.46 3.42
N VAL A 148 1.60 -5.94 2.61
CA VAL A 148 2.70 -6.80 3.10
C VAL A 148 3.61 -6.10 4.12
N ALA A 149 3.71 -4.76 4.10
CA ALA A 149 4.42 -3.99 5.12
C ALA A 149 3.94 -4.30 6.56
N SER A 150 2.68 -4.73 6.74
CA SER A 150 2.16 -5.15 8.05
C SER A 150 2.72 -6.47 8.57
N TYR A 151 3.46 -7.22 7.76
CA TYR A 151 4.09 -8.48 8.14
C TYR A 151 5.52 -8.32 8.64
N ILE A 152 6.11 -7.12 8.56
CA ILE A 152 7.51 -6.90 8.99
C ILE A 152 7.69 -7.24 10.47
N ASP A 153 6.76 -6.84 11.35
CA ASP A 153 6.76 -7.24 12.76
C ASP A 153 6.78 -8.77 12.92
N LYS A 154 5.90 -9.47 12.18
CA LYS A 154 5.82 -10.94 12.22
C LYS A 154 7.10 -11.62 11.73
N VAL A 155 7.79 -11.03 10.75
CA VAL A 155 9.10 -11.52 10.30
C VAL A 155 10.13 -11.34 11.40
N ILE A 156 10.16 -10.17 12.03
CA ILE A 156 11.07 -9.84 13.16
C ILE A 156 10.82 -10.77 14.36
N ASP A 157 9.56 -11.07 14.64
CA ASP A 157 9.14 -11.99 15.72
C ASP A 157 9.41 -13.46 15.37
N GLY A 158 9.66 -13.76 14.09
CA GLY A 158 9.95 -15.10 13.60
C GLY A 158 8.71 -15.96 13.36
N GLU A 159 7.54 -15.35 13.27
CA GLU A 159 6.26 -16.03 13.00
C GLU A 159 6.12 -16.46 11.53
N CYS A 160 6.74 -15.70 10.62
CA CYS A 160 6.71 -15.98 9.18
C CYS A 160 7.94 -15.44 8.45
N HIS A 161 8.10 -15.84 7.20
CA HIS A 161 9.00 -15.20 6.25
C HIS A 161 8.19 -14.53 5.12
N ILE A 162 8.69 -13.41 4.62
CA ILE A 162 8.21 -12.80 3.38
C ILE A 162 9.24 -13.05 2.29
N MET A 163 8.78 -13.53 1.14
CA MET A 163 9.60 -13.78 -0.05
C MET A 163 8.98 -13.19 -1.30
N PHE A 164 9.82 -12.98 -2.30
CA PHE A 164 9.47 -12.42 -3.58
C PHE A 164 9.67 -13.46 -4.67
N LEU A 165 8.60 -13.80 -5.40
CA LEU A 165 8.75 -14.52 -6.66
C LEU A 165 8.90 -13.49 -7.78
N ARG A 166 9.89 -13.73 -8.65
CA ARG A 166 10.31 -12.83 -9.72
C ARG A 166 10.61 -13.63 -10.98
N LYS A 167 10.53 -12.97 -12.14
CA LYS A 167 11.10 -13.52 -13.38
C LYS A 167 12.63 -13.36 -13.35
N LYS A 168 13.36 -14.37 -13.83
CA LYS A 168 14.81 -14.34 -13.99
C LYS A 168 15.27 -13.26 -14.97
N SER A 169 14.47 -13.02 -16.01
CA SER A 169 14.71 -11.95 -16.98
C SER A 169 14.56 -10.55 -16.39
N ASN A 170 13.79 -10.38 -15.30
CA ASN A 170 13.62 -9.09 -14.64
C ASN A 170 13.51 -9.22 -13.10
N PRO A 171 14.62 -9.52 -12.38
CA PRO A 171 14.60 -9.76 -10.93
C PRO A 171 14.08 -8.59 -10.10
N LYS A 172 14.21 -7.36 -10.61
CA LYS A 172 13.86 -6.13 -9.89
C LYS A 172 12.39 -5.78 -10.00
N GLU A 173 11.65 -6.38 -10.93
CA GLU A 173 10.23 -6.08 -11.14
C GLU A 173 9.34 -6.96 -10.26
N SER A 174 8.51 -6.33 -9.43
CA SER A 174 7.55 -7.02 -8.57
C SER A 174 6.61 -7.90 -9.38
N LEU A 175 6.47 -9.17 -8.96
CA LEU A 175 5.57 -10.13 -9.62
C LEU A 175 4.60 -10.77 -8.62
N VAL A 176 5.10 -11.51 -7.62
CA VAL A 176 4.28 -12.09 -6.54
C VAL A 176 4.98 -11.89 -5.20
N THR A 177 4.20 -11.54 -4.18
CA THR A 177 4.62 -11.50 -2.78
C THR A 177 4.12 -12.75 -2.06
N ILE A 178 4.99 -13.40 -1.30
CA ILE A 178 4.77 -14.72 -0.71
C ILE A 178 4.96 -14.65 0.80
N GLU A 179 4.06 -15.27 1.55
CA GLU A 179 4.20 -15.55 2.98
C GLU A 179 4.51 -17.04 3.19
N ILE A 180 5.54 -17.32 3.97
CA ILE A 180 5.97 -18.67 4.34
C ILE A 180 5.86 -18.82 5.84
N ARG A 181 5.27 -19.92 6.29
CA ARG A 181 5.25 -20.35 7.70
C ARG A 181 5.65 -21.81 7.76
N ASN A 182 6.50 -22.18 8.73
CA ASN A 182 6.96 -23.57 8.91
C ASN A 182 7.41 -24.20 7.58
N ASN A 183 8.30 -23.49 6.85
CA ASN A 183 8.82 -23.89 5.52
C ASN A 183 7.76 -24.23 4.46
N HIS A 184 6.54 -23.71 4.61
CA HIS A 184 5.44 -23.88 3.67
C HIS A 184 4.92 -22.53 3.22
N ILE A 185 4.73 -22.35 1.91
CA ILE A 185 4.06 -21.18 1.34
C ILE A 185 2.57 -21.27 1.68
N VAL A 186 2.12 -20.39 2.57
CA VAL A 186 0.72 -20.33 3.04
C VAL A 186 -0.11 -19.29 2.29
N GLN A 187 0.54 -18.29 1.68
CA GLN A 187 -0.11 -17.26 0.90
C GLN A 187 0.81 -16.74 -0.20
N ALA A 188 0.25 -16.50 -1.38
CA ALA A 188 0.92 -15.84 -2.49
C ALA A 188 -0.07 -14.91 -3.20
N ARG A 189 0.31 -13.65 -3.43
CA ARG A 189 -0.57 -12.62 -4.01
C ARG A 189 0.19 -11.74 -5.00
N ARG A 190 -0.50 -11.36 -6.07
CA ARG A 190 -0.02 -10.38 -7.04
C ARG A 190 -0.47 -8.97 -6.65
N ARG A 191 -0.28 -8.04 -7.58
CA ARG A 191 -0.69 -6.64 -7.44
C ARG A 191 -2.18 -6.55 -7.08
N PHE A 192 -2.55 -5.60 -6.22
CA PHE A 192 -3.92 -5.41 -5.73
C PHE A 192 -4.52 -6.63 -5.02
N ASN A 193 -3.68 -7.53 -4.51
CA ASN A 193 -4.08 -8.82 -3.92
C ASN A 193 -4.75 -9.80 -4.90
N ASP A 194 -4.53 -9.61 -6.20
CA ASP A 194 -4.98 -10.54 -7.22
C ASP A 194 -4.41 -11.95 -6.97
N PRO A 195 -5.17 -13.01 -7.33
CA PRO A 195 -4.66 -14.37 -7.28
C PRO A 195 -3.45 -14.54 -8.22
N VAL A 196 -2.60 -15.51 -7.88
CA VAL A 196 -1.49 -15.94 -8.74
C VAL A 196 -2.01 -16.59 -10.02
N THR A 197 -1.24 -16.50 -11.11
CA THR A 197 -1.60 -17.22 -12.35
C THR A 197 -1.28 -18.72 -12.23
N PRO A 198 -1.79 -19.57 -13.15
CA PRO A 198 -1.40 -20.98 -13.18
C PRO A 198 0.11 -21.19 -13.27
N GLU A 199 0.83 -20.34 -14.01
CA GLU A 199 2.29 -20.41 -14.17
C GLU A 199 3.02 -20.02 -12.88
N ASP A 200 2.55 -18.96 -12.19
CA ASP A 200 3.07 -18.59 -10.87
C ASP A 200 2.85 -19.73 -9.87
N GLN A 201 1.67 -20.35 -9.90
CA GLN A 201 1.29 -21.45 -9.02
C GLN A 201 2.17 -22.70 -9.23
N GLU A 202 2.54 -23.03 -10.47
CA GLU A 202 3.45 -24.14 -10.74
C GLU A 202 4.81 -23.93 -10.05
N ALA A 203 5.37 -22.71 -10.11
CA ALA A 203 6.62 -22.40 -9.42
C ALA A 203 6.48 -22.54 -7.90
N ILE A 204 5.37 -22.06 -7.33
CA ILE A 204 5.05 -22.15 -5.90
C ILE A 204 4.94 -23.60 -5.45
N ASP A 205 4.25 -24.45 -6.22
CA ASP A 205 4.08 -25.87 -5.90
C ASP A 205 5.42 -26.62 -5.93
N LYS A 206 6.29 -26.30 -6.89
CA LYS A 206 7.67 -26.84 -6.94
C LYS A 206 8.50 -26.42 -5.73
N TRP A 207 8.36 -25.17 -5.30
CA TRP A 207 9.00 -24.69 -4.08
C TRP A 207 8.50 -25.49 -2.87
N ASN A 208 7.18 -25.57 -2.66
CA ASN A 208 6.59 -26.32 -1.55
C ASN A 208 7.03 -27.79 -1.52
N LYS A 209 7.04 -28.46 -2.68
CA LYS A 209 7.52 -29.86 -2.78
C LYS A 209 8.98 -30.01 -2.34
N LYS A 210 9.87 -29.13 -2.81
CA LYS A 210 11.29 -29.16 -2.48
C LYS A 210 11.55 -29.00 -0.98
N PHE A 211 10.81 -28.12 -0.32
CA PHE A 211 11.02 -27.82 1.09
C PHE A 211 10.24 -28.74 2.04
N ALA A 212 9.12 -29.33 1.59
CA ALA A 212 8.43 -30.40 2.31
C ALA A 212 9.30 -31.66 2.48
N ASP A 213 10.07 -32.04 1.45
CA ASP A 213 10.97 -33.20 1.49
C ASP A 213 12.16 -33.03 2.45
N LYS A 214 12.50 -31.79 2.83
CA LYS A 214 13.57 -31.49 3.78
C LYS A 214 13.13 -31.69 5.23
N GLU A 215 11.87 -31.43 5.57
CA GLU A 215 11.34 -31.66 6.92
C GLU A 215 11.25 -33.16 7.22
N ARG A 216 10.83 -33.99 6.25
CA ARG A 216 10.81 -35.46 6.40
C ARG A 216 12.18 -36.12 6.55
N LYS A 217 13.26 -35.45 6.15
CA LYS A 217 14.64 -35.97 6.28
C LYS A 217 15.36 -35.45 7.53
N ALA A 218 14.81 -34.43 8.18
CA ALA A 218 15.36 -33.84 9.40
C ALA A 218 14.60 -34.26 10.67
N ALA A 219 13.38 -34.77 10.53
CA ALA A 219 12.62 -35.48 11.56
C ALA A 219 12.95 -36.98 11.55
#